data_AF-A0A0Q6EJW8-F1
#
_entry.id   AF-A0A0Q6EJW8-F1
#
_cell.length_a   1.000
_cell.length_b   1.000
_cell.length_c   1.000
_cell.angle_alpha   90.00
_cell.angle_beta   90.00
_cell.angle_gamma   90.00
#
_symmetry.space_group_name_H-M   'P 1'
#
loop_
_entity.id
_entity.type
_entity.pdbx_description
1 polymer ?
#
loop_
_entity_poly.entity_id
_entity_poly.type
_entity_poly.pdbx_seq_one_letter_code
_entity_poly.pdbx_strand_id
1 'polypeptide(L)' 'MFGLDGAEVAPYRTGKVREVVPGPGDRLIGQSANVPDDCIYARSASGVRFRAACPDGFEL' A
#
# COMPACT_ATOMS: atom_id res chain seq x y z
N MET A 1 16.64 35.29 2.93
CA MET A 1 15.84 34.63 1.87
C MET A 1 16.79 33.69 1.15
N PHE A 2 16.69 32.38 1.40
CA PHE A 2 17.53 31.37 0.74
C PHE A 2 16.73 30.80 -0.43
N GLY A 3 16.93 31.35 -1.63
CA GLY A 3 16.42 30.75 -2.87
C GLY A 3 17.46 29.79 -3.41
N LEU A 4 17.11 28.51 -3.55
CA LEU A 4 17.91 27.56 -4.32
C LEU A 4 17.67 27.85 -5.82
N ASP A 5 18.52 28.69 -6.40
CA ASP A 5 18.58 28.87 -7.85
C ASP A 5 18.96 27.53 -8.50
N GLY A 6 18.04 26.97 -9.29
CA GLY A 6 18.26 25.70 -10.02
C GLY A 6 17.61 24.45 -9.42
N ALA A 7 16.69 24.58 -8.45
CA ALA A 7 15.89 23.42 -8.04
C ALA A 7 14.96 22.98 -9.19
N GLU A 8 15.30 21.87 -9.86
CA GLU A 8 14.41 21.19 -10.81
C GLU A 8 13.11 20.79 -10.09
N VAL A 9 12.02 21.49 -10.41
CA VAL A 9 10.69 21.16 -9.90
C VAL A 9 10.19 19.96 -10.70
N ALA A 10 10.30 18.77 -10.12
CA ALA A 10 9.64 17.59 -10.68
C ALA A 10 8.12 17.86 -10.75
N PRO A 11 7.47 17.71 -11.92
CA PRO A 11 6.06 17.95 -12.05
C PRO A 11 5.27 16.94 -11.19
N TYR A 12 4.39 17.44 -10.34
CA TYR A 12 3.45 16.59 -9.60
C TYR A 12 2.57 15.84 -10.59
N ARG A 13 2.72 14.50 -10.65
CA ARG A 13 1.86 13.64 -11.46
C ARG A 13 0.82 12.99 -10.55
N THR A 14 -0.42 13.38 -10.71
CA THR A 14 -1.55 12.69 -10.08
C THR A 14 -1.80 11.38 -10.83
N GLY A 15 -1.48 10.26 -10.19
CA GLY A 15 -1.83 8.93 -10.66
C GLY A 15 -2.65 8.22 -9.59
N LYS A 16 -3.57 7.34 -9.99
CA LYS A 16 -4.18 6.40 -9.05
C LYS A 16 -3.12 5.37 -8.67
N VAL A 17 -2.86 5.20 -7.37
CA VAL A 17 -2.11 4.04 -6.89
C VAL A 17 -2.94 2.82 -7.28
N ARG A 18 -2.37 1.91 -8.08
CA ARG A 18 -3.06 0.67 -8.43
C ARG A 18 -3.42 -0.07 -7.13
N GLU A 19 -4.66 -0.49 -7.02
CA GLU A 19 -5.09 -1.39 -5.95
C GLU A 19 -4.25 -2.66 -6.02
N VAL A 20 -3.59 -2.99 -4.92
CA VAL A 20 -2.74 -4.17 -4.83
C VAL A 20 -3.61 -5.33 -4.41
N VAL A 21 -3.70 -6.36 -5.25
CA VAL A 21 -4.47 -7.57 -4.94
C VAL A 21 -3.51 -8.64 -4.39
N PRO A 22 -3.83 -9.34 -3.29
CA PRO A 22 -3.01 -10.41 -2.76
C PRO A 22 -2.92 -11.57 -3.75
N GLY A 23 -1.71 -12.09 -3.95
CA GLY A 23 -1.47 -13.28 -4.77
C GLY A 23 -1.40 -14.57 -3.96
N PRO A 24 -1.43 -15.73 -4.63
CA PRO A 24 -1.24 -17.03 -3.99
C PRO A 24 0.18 -17.12 -3.42
N GLY A 25 0.31 -16.95 -2.10
CA GLY A 25 1.59 -16.95 -1.37
C GLY A 25 1.75 -15.74 -0.45
N ASP A 26 1.01 -14.66 -0.69
CA ASP A 26 1.04 -13.51 0.20
C ASP A 26 0.41 -13.86 1.56
N ARG A 27 1.10 -13.50 2.63
CA ARG A 27 0.71 -13.86 3.99
C ARG A 27 -0.18 -12.78 4.58
N LEU A 28 -1.38 -13.13 5.01
CA LEU A 28 -2.23 -12.26 5.80
C LEU A 28 -1.61 -12.03 7.20
N ILE A 29 -1.42 -10.77 7.57
CA ILE A 29 -0.89 -10.35 8.87
C ILE A 29 -2.04 -10.02 9.83
N GLY A 30 -3.09 -9.35 9.35
CA GLY A 30 -4.26 -8.98 10.15
C GLY A 30 -5.05 -7.81 9.54
N GLN A 31 -6.11 -7.36 10.21
CA GLN A 31 -6.92 -6.22 9.76
C GLN A 31 -6.19 -4.88 9.91
N SER A 32 -6.43 -3.95 9.00
CA SER A 32 -5.95 -2.58 9.12
C SER A 32 -6.76 -1.84 10.18
N ALA A 33 -6.08 -1.31 11.20
CA ALA A 33 -6.72 -0.52 12.24
C ALA A 33 -7.31 0.81 11.73
N ASN A 34 -6.80 1.33 10.61
CA ASN A 34 -7.20 2.64 10.07
C ASN A 34 -8.26 2.52 8.95
N VAL A 35 -8.43 1.33 8.36
CA VAL A 35 -9.33 1.08 7.23
C VAL A 35 -10.01 -0.27 7.48
N PRO A 36 -11.24 -0.29 8.00
CA PRO A 36 -11.89 -1.52 8.47
C PRO A 36 -12.03 -2.59 7.38
N ASP A 37 -12.20 -2.17 6.13
CA ASP A 37 -12.42 -3.08 4.99
C ASP A 37 -11.10 -3.65 4.42
N ASP A 38 -9.95 -3.12 4.85
CA ASP A 38 -8.63 -3.53 4.37
C ASP A 38 -7.91 -4.40 5.39
N CYS A 39 -7.19 -5.38 4.87
CA CYS A 39 -6.26 -6.23 5.58
C CYS A 39 -4.80 -5.90 5.18
N ILE A 40 -3.88 -6.18 6.10
CA ILE A 40 -2.45 -6.06 5.90
C ILE A 40 -1.90 -7.41 5.44
N TYR A 41 -1.22 -7.43 4.30
CA TYR A 41 -0.55 -8.60 3.75
C TYR A 41 0.96 -8.39 3.71
N ALA A 42 1.74 -9.46 3.84
CA ALA A 42 3.17 -9.51 3.56
C ALA A 42 3.41 -10.25 2.24
N ARG A 43 4.12 -9.60 1.32
CA ARG A 43 4.42 -10.18 0.01
C ARG A 43 5.38 -11.36 0.14
N SER A 44 5.03 -12.52 -0.41
CA SER A 44 5.84 -13.74 -0.23
C SER A 44 7.29 -13.60 -0.71
N ALA A 45 7.47 -12.89 -1.83
CA ALA A 45 8.78 -12.79 -2.48
C ALA A 45 9.72 -11.76 -1.84
N SER A 46 9.17 -10.75 -1.16
CA SER A 46 9.95 -9.57 -0.73
C SER A 46 9.72 -9.15 0.71
N GLY A 47 8.75 -9.74 1.42
CA GLY A 47 8.38 -9.36 2.79
C GLY A 47 7.74 -7.97 2.91
N VAL A 48 7.55 -7.27 1.79
CA VAL A 48 6.95 -5.94 1.74
C VAL A 48 5.51 -6.03 2.21
N ARG A 49 5.14 -5.16 3.15
CA ARG A 49 3.77 -5.06 3.64
C ARG A 49 2.93 -4.17 2.74
N PHE A 50 1.73 -4.60 2.42
CA PHE A 50 0.77 -3.83 1.65
C PHE A 50 -0.64 -4.00 2.21
N ARG A 51 -1.51 -3.05 1.87
CA ARG A 51 -2.93 -3.09 2.17
C ARG A 51 -3.69 -3.60 0.96
N ALA A 52 -4.68 -4.44 1.21
CA ALA A 52 -5.62 -4.91 0.22
C ALA A 52 -6.94 -5.28 0.90
N ALA A 53 -8.01 -5.46 0.13
CA ALA A 53 -9.27 -5.97 0.67
C ALA A 53 -9.06 -7.27 1.45
N CYS A 54 -9.76 -7.41 2.57
CA CYS A 54 -9.75 -8.65 3.35
C CYS A 54 -10.33 -9.81 2.56
N PRO A 55 -9.88 -11.06 2.81
CA PRO A 55 -10.44 -12.22 2.13
C PRO A 55 -11.86 -12.50 2.62
N ASP A 56 -12.69 -13.09 1.76
CA ASP A 56 -14.05 -13.48 2.12
C ASP A 56 -14.06 -14.40 3.35
N GLY A 57 -14.91 -14.07 4.34
CA GLY A 57 -15.02 -14.81 5.59
C GLY A 57 -13.98 -14.47 6.65
N PHE A 58 -13.19 -13.40 6.45
CA PHE A 58 -12.33 -12.86 7.50
C PHE A 58 -13.15 -12.05 8.50
N GLU A 59 -13.54 -12.69 9.60
CA GLU A 59 -14.08 -12.06 10.80
C GLU A 59 -13.00 -12.04 11.89
N LEU A 60 -12.95 -10.96 12.66
CA LEU A 60 -11.95 -10.74 13.71
C LEU A 60 -12.35 -11.38 15.04
#